data_AF-A0A820DTP3-F1
#
_entry.id   AF-A0A820DTP3-F1
#
_cell.length_a   1.000
_cell.length_b   1.000
_cell.length_c   1.000
_cell.angle_alpha   90.00
_cell.angle_beta   90.00
_cell.angle_gamma   90.00
#
_symmetry.space_group_name_H-M   'P 1'
#
loop_
_entity.id
_entity.type
_entity.pdbx_description
1 polymer ?
#
loop_
_entity_poly.entity_id
_entity_poly.type
_entity_poly.pdbx_seq_one_letter_code
_entity_poly.pdbx_strand_id
1 'polypeptide(L)'
;MSTRTLGRCLVCDDEAIGINFAVPTCAPCKAFFRRNAVKLGRRDFICQHDGDCPVTYKSRRLCNCCRLAKCFRIGMQKSLIRSEAEREARKQLVEQNRRNRSQTLSKTSSAL
;
A
#
# COMPACT_ATOMS: atom_id res chain seq x y z
N MET A 1 -16.10 -23.31 -3.41
CA MET A 1 -15.94 -21.87 -3.71
C MET A 1 -14.57 -21.65 -4.31
N SER A 2 -14.49 -21.39 -5.61
CA SER A 2 -13.23 -21.14 -6.30
C SER A 2 -12.77 -19.72 -5.95
N THR A 3 -11.84 -19.60 -5.00
CA THR A 3 -11.09 -18.35 -4.79
C THR A 3 -10.31 -18.12 -6.08
N ARG A 4 -10.66 -17.09 -6.86
CA ARG A 4 -9.85 -16.68 -8.01
C ARG A 4 -8.47 -16.29 -7.48
N THR A 5 -7.54 -17.24 -7.49
CA THR A 5 -6.13 -16.97 -7.24
C THR A 5 -5.72 -15.95 -8.30
N LEU A 6 -5.44 -14.72 -7.90
CA LEU A 6 -4.95 -13.66 -8.79
C LEU A 6 -3.53 -13.96 -9.34
N GLY A 7 -3.02 -15.16 -9.03
CA GLY A 7 -1.74 -15.69 -9.46
C GLY A 7 -0.60 -15.17 -8.60
N ARG A 8 0.44 -14.67 -9.27
CA ARG A 8 1.68 -14.19 -8.64
C ARG A 8 1.73 -12.66 -8.62
N CYS A 9 2.45 -12.14 -7.64
CA CYS A 9 2.78 -10.73 -7.50
C CYS A 9 3.69 -10.30 -8.65
N LEU A 10 3.20 -9.45 -9.55
CA LEU A 10 3.95 -9.03 -10.74
C LEU A 10 5.22 -8.21 -10.43
N VAL A 11 5.41 -7.79 -9.17
CA VAL A 11 6.66 -7.15 -8.71
C VAL A 11 7.75 -8.18 -8.38
N CYS A 12 7.42 -9.30 -7.72
CA CYS A 12 8.43 -10.17 -7.09
C CYS A 12 8.10 -11.66 -7.09
N ASP A 13 7.06 -12.08 -7.81
CA ASP A 13 6.66 -13.47 -8.02
C ASP A 13 6.18 -14.25 -6.78
N ASP A 14 6.08 -13.56 -5.64
CA ASP A 14 5.42 -14.03 -4.41
C ASP A 14 3.89 -14.19 -4.62
N GLU A 15 3.18 -14.81 -3.69
CA GLU A 15 1.73 -14.99 -3.81
C GLU A 15 0.99 -13.63 -3.80
N ALA A 16 0.14 -13.39 -4.80
CA ALA A 16 -0.67 -12.17 -4.87
C ALA A 16 -1.89 -12.28 -3.95
N ILE A 17 -2.14 -11.23 -3.16
CA ILE A 17 -3.30 -11.17 -2.25
C ILE A 17 -4.49 -10.41 -2.84
N GLY A 18 -4.33 -9.81 -4.02
CA GLY A 18 -5.26 -8.80 -4.50
C GLY A 18 -4.68 -7.93 -5.62
N ILE A 19 -5.57 -7.26 -6.34
CA ILE A 19 -5.23 -6.09 -7.15
C ILE A 19 -5.00 -4.91 -6.20
N ASN A 20 -3.79 -4.38 -6.17
CA ASN A 20 -3.44 -3.23 -5.34
C ASN A 20 -2.79 -2.17 -6.22
N PHE A 21 -3.34 -0.96 -6.19
CA PHE A 21 -2.86 0.14 -7.04
C PHE A 21 -2.84 -0.26 -8.53
N ALA A 22 -3.92 -0.90 -9.00
CA ALA A 22 -4.14 -1.40 -10.36
C ALA A 22 -3.37 -2.67 -10.79
N VAL A 23 -2.56 -3.29 -9.92
CA VAL A 23 -1.73 -4.46 -10.30
C VAL A 23 -1.89 -5.62 -9.30
N PRO A 24 -1.87 -6.90 -9.72
CA PRO A 24 -1.76 -8.04 -8.81
C PRO A 24 -0.45 -8.00 -8.00
N THR A 25 -0.55 -7.89 -6.66
CA THR A 25 0.63 -7.84 -5.79
C THR A 25 0.45 -8.56 -4.46
N CYS A 26 1.56 -9.01 -3.87
CA CYS A 26 1.62 -9.50 -2.49
C CYS A 26 1.49 -8.36 -1.46
N ALA A 27 1.18 -8.70 -0.20
CA ALA A 27 1.07 -7.73 0.88
C ALA A 27 2.34 -6.88 1.10
N PRO A 28 3.57 -7.44 1.06
CA PRO A 28 4.79 -6.65 1.18
C PRO A 28 4.97 -5.62 0.05
N CYS A 29 4.67 -5.97 -1.20
CA CYS A 29 4.81 -5.04 -2.32
C CYS A 29 3.74 -3.94 -2.30
N LYS A 30 2.50 -4.26 -1.91
CA LYS A 30 1.47 -3.25 -1.61
C LYS A 30 1.95 -2.23 -0.59
N ALA A 31 2.44 -2.69 0.56
CA ALA A 31 2.88 -1.80 1.64
C ALA A 31 4.15 -1.01 1.29
N PHE A 32 5.05 -1.63 0.51
CA PHE A 32 6.25 -0.97 0.00
C PHE A 32 5.90 0.17 -0.96
N PHE A 33 5.04 -0.08 -1.96
CA PHE A 33 4.65 0.93 -2.93
C PHE A 33 3.96 2.12 -2.25
N ARG A 34 2.97 1.86 -1.37
CA ARG A 34 2.27 2.92 -0.62
C ARG A 34 3.22 3.87 0.13
N ARG A 35 4.32 3.35 0.69
CA ARG A 35 5.28 4.14 1.47
C ARG A 35 6.31 4.89 0.61
N ASN A 36 6.56 4.42 -0.61
CA ASN A 36 7.69 4.89 -1.41
C ASN A 36 7.30 5.49 -2.77
N ALA A 37 6.03 5.43 -3.20
CA ALA A 37 5.58 5.95 -4.49
C ALA A 37 5.96 7.43 -4.75
N VAL A 38 6.09 8.24 -3.71
CA VAL A 38 6.49 9.67 -3.81
C VAL A 38 8.02 9.87 -3.85
N LYS A 39 8.80 8.79 -3.71
CA LYS A 39 10.26 8.82 -3.59
C LYS A 39 10.99 8.49 -4.89
N LEU A 40 10.29 8.06 -5.94
CA LEU A 40 10.94 7.82 -7.23
C LEU A 40 11.61 9.12 -7.71
N GLY A 41 12.89 9.04 -8.11
CA GLY A 41 13.68 10.20 -8.53
C GLY A 41 14.23 11.06 -7.38
N ARG A 42 14.00 10.70 -6.12
CA ARG A 42 14.68 11.33 -4.98
C ARG A 42 16.09 10.77 -4.80
N ARG A 43 17.01 11.61 -4.31
CA ARG A 43 18.42 11.23 -4.06
C ARG A 43 18.57 10.02 -3.13
N ASP A 44 17.63 9.84 -2.19
CA ASP A 44 17.66 8.71 -1.23
C ASP A 44 17.18 7.39 -1.85
N PHE A 45 16.88 7.37 -3.14
CA PHE A 45 16.29 6.25 -3.85
C PHE A 45 17.12 5.85 -5.08
N ILE A 46 18.44 5.78 -4.89
CA ILE A 46 19.43 5.45 -5.92
C ILE A 46 19.81 3.96 -5.83
N CYS A 47 19.99 3.33 -7.00
CA CYS A 47 20.54 1.99 -7.10
C CYS A 47 22.07 2.05 -6.91
N GLN A 48 22.64 1.14 -6.13
CA GLN A 48 24.10 1.02 -5.93
C GLN A 48 24.78 0.12 -6.97
N HIS A 49 24.03 -0.28 -8.00
CA HIS A 49 24.44 -1.13 -9.12
C HIS A 49 23.88 -0.51 -10.42
N ASP A 50 23.61 -1.32 -11.45
CA ASP A 50 23.26 -0.86 -12.81
C ASP A 50 21.78 -0.47 -13.01
N GLY A 51 21.01 -0.35 -11.92
CA GLY A 51 19.59 0.05 -12.00
C GLY A 51 18.62 -1.04 -12.49
N ASP A 52 19.08 -2.29 -12.62
CA ASP A 52 18.31 -3.41 -13.17
C ASP A 52 18.18 -4.61 -12.22
N CYS A 53 18.53 -4.44 -10.95
CA CYS A 53 18.62 -5.52 -9.97
C CYS A 53 17.39 -6.46 -10.01
N PRO A 54 17.59 -7.80 -10.03
CA PRO A 54 16.50 -8.77 -10.01
C PRO A 54 15.58 -8.57 -8.80
N VAL A 55 14.29 -8.44 -9.04
CA VAL A 55 13.27 -8.29 -7.99
C VAL A 55 12.44 -9.57 -7.93
N THR A 56 12.80 -10.46 -7.00
CA THR A 56 12.14 -11.74 -6.71
C THR A 56 11.70 -11.79 -5.25
N TYR A 57 10.99 -12.84 -4.81
CA TYR A 57 10.60 -13.02 -3.41
C TYR A 57 11.79 -12.90 -2.45
N LYS A 58 12.94 -13.46 -2.85
CA LYS A 58 14.19 -13.49 -2.07
C LYS A 58 14.97 -12.17 -2.17
N SER A 59 15.06 -11.58 -3.36
CA SER A 59 15.93 -10.43 -3.62
C SER A 59 15.24 -9.06 -3.53
N ARG A 60 13.91 -8.99 -3.40
CA ARG A 60 13.15 -7.71 -3.32
C ARG A 60 13.52 -6.78 -2.16
N ARG A 61 14.37 -7.19 -1.23
CA ARG A 61 14.87 -6.33 -0.14
C ARG A 61 16.24 -5.74 -0.43
N LEU A 62 16.96 -6.26 -1.43
CA LEU A 62 18.33 -5.87 -1.73
C LEU A 62 18.41 -4.48 -2.38
N CYS A 63 17.47 -4.15 -3.26
CA CYS A 63 17.45 -2.84 -3.92
C CYS A 63 16.05 -2.23 -3.90
N ASN A 64 15.86 -1.23 -3.03
CA ASN A 64 14.62 -0.47 -2.96
C ASN A 64 14.38 0.30 -4.26
N CYS A 65 15.42 0.91 -4.85
CA CYS A 65 15.36 1.61 -6.14
C CYS A 65 14.72 0.76 -7.24
N CYS A 66 15.34 -0.38 -7.57
CA CYS A 66 14.86 -1.27 -8.63
C CYS A 66 13.47 -1.85 -8.32
N ARG A 67 13.16 -2.10 -7.04
CA ARG A 67 11.81 -2.54 -6.64
C ARG A 67 10.75 -1.49 -6.93
N LEU A 68 10.98 -0.22 -6.58
CA LEU A 68 10.01 0.85 -6.86
C LEU A 68 9.91 1.13 -8.36
N ALA A 69 11.05 1.15 -9.06
CA ALA A 69 11.08 1.29 -10.50
C ALA A 69 10.26 0.19 -11.18
N LYS A 70 10.41 -1.08 -10.74
CA LYS A 70 9.59 -2.19 -11.23
C LYS A 70 8.10 -2.00 -10.91
N CYS A 71 7.74 -1.55 -9.70
CA CYS A 71 6.35 -1.23 -9.37
C CYS A 71 5.71 -0.26 -10.37
N PHE A 72 6.40 0.83 -10.72
CA PHE A 72 5.90 1.78 -11.71
C PHE A 72 5.89 1.21 -13.12
N ARG A 73 6.94 0.49 -13.51
CA ARG A 73 7.08 -0.12 -14.85
C ARG A 73 5.95 -1.09 -15.19
N ILE A 74 5.46 -1.84 -14.18
CA ILE A 74 4.34 -2.77 -14.35
C ILE A 74 2.96 -2.10 -14.17
N GLY A 75 2.90 -0.78 -13.99
CA GLY A 75 1.65 -0.01 -13.96
C GLY A 75 1.05 0.24 -12.58
N MET A 76 1.81 0.10 -11.48
CA MET A 76 1.27 0.51 -10.17
C MET A 76 1.04 2.03 -10.12
N GLN A 77 -0.18 2.44 -9.78
CA GLN A 77 -0.59 3.84 -9.87
C GLN A 77 -0.50 4.57 -8.54
N LYS A 78 0.35 5.61 -8.47
CA LYS A 78 0.46 6.47 -7.27
C LYS A 78 -0.80 7.28 -6.97
N SER A 79 -1.61 7.59 -7.99
CA SER A 79 -2.88 8.32 -7.86
C SER A 79 -3.93 7.58 -7.03
N LEU A 80 -3.80 6.25 -6.92
CA LEU A 80 -4.67 5.41 -6.09
C LEU A 80 -4.22 5.36 -4.62
N ILE A 81 -3.16 6.08 -4.26
CA ILE A 81 -2.75 6.31 -2.88
C ILE A 81 -3.45 7.57 -2.38
N ARG A 82 -4.20 7.44 -1.28
CA ARG A 82 -4.85 8.58 -0.61
C ARG A 82 -3.85 9.70 -0.35
N SER A 83 -4.23 10.91 -0.74
CA SER A 83 -3.57 12.16 -0.40
C SER A 83 -3.56 12.39 1.12
N GLU A 84 -2.68 13.29 1.57
CA GLU A 84 -2.63 13.68 2.98
C GLU A 84 -3.95 14.30 3.45
N ALA A 85 -4.62 15.09 2.59
CA ALA A 85 -5.93 15.66 2.86
C ALA A 85 -7.00 14.57 3.10
N GLU A 86 -7.07 13.56 2.22
CA GLU A 86 -8.02 12.44 2.39
C GLU A 86 -7.71 11.60 3.63
N ARG A 87 -6.42 11.43 3.96
CA ARG A 87 -6.00 10.74 5.18
C ARG A 87 -6.47 11.50 6.42
N GLU A 88 -6.33 12.81 6.42
CA GLU A 88 -6.74 13.66 7.55
C GLU A 88 -8.26 13.70 7.71
N ALA A 89 -9.01 13.91 6.62
CA ALA A 89 -10.47 13.85 6.63
C ALA A 89 -10.97 12.50 7.18
N ARG A 90 -10.33 11.39 6.80
CA ARG A 90 -10.68 10.07 7.34
C ARG A 90 -10.38 9.93 8.83
N LYS A 91 -9.28 10.51 9.34
CA LYS A 91 -8.98 10.50 10.78
C LYS A 91 -10.04 11.26 11.56
N GLN A 92 -10.40 12.45 11.08
CA GLN A 92 -11.44 13.29 11.69
C GLN A 92 -12.79 12.56 11.74
N LEU A 93 -13.18 11.91 10.63
CA LEU A 93 -14.41 11.11 10.59
C LEU A 93 -14.40 9.95 11.60
N VAL A 94 -13.28 9.22 11.70
CA VAL A 94 -13.15 8.10 12.66
C VAL A 94 -13.24 8.61 14.10
N GLU A 95 -12.60 9.73 14.40
CA GLU A 95 -12.63 10.35 15.72
C GLU A 95 -14.03 10.85 16.08
N GLN A 96 -14.72 11.52 15.14
CA GLN A 96 -16.11 11.93 15.32
C GLN A 96 -17.03 10.74 15.56
N ASN A 97 -16.89 9.66 14.78
CA ASN A 97 -17.68 8.43 14.97
C ASN A 97 -17.44 7.79 16.35
N ARG A 98 -16.21 7.84 16.87
CA ARG A 98 -15.90 7.37 18.22
C ARG A 98 -16.59 8.22 19.28
N ARG A 99 -16.53 9.56 19.18
CA ARG A 99 -17.21 10.48 20.10
C ARG A 99 -18.71 10.27 20.10
N ASN A 100 -19.32 10.18 18.92
CA ASN A 100 -20.75 9.94 18.77
C ASN A 100 -21.16 8.61 19.43
N ARG A 101 -20.40 7.53 19.21
CA ARG A 101 -20.67 6.23 19.84
C ARG A 101 -20.62 6.30 21.36
N SER A 102 -19.65 7.01 21.94
CA SER A 102 -19.56 7.20 23.39
C SER A 102 -20.75 7.99 23.94
N GLN A 103 -21.19 9.04 23.23
CA GLN A 103 -22.36 9.83 23.64
C GLN A 103 -23.68 9.06 23.50
N THR A 104 -23.82 8.21 22.49
CA THR A 104 -24.98 7.33 22.36
C THR A 104 -25.02 6.35 23.53
N LEU A 105 -23.91 5.68 23.84
CA LEU A 105 -23.83 4.73 24.96
C LEU A 105 -24.17 5.39 26.30
N SER A 106 -23.66 6.60 26.57
CA SER A 106 -23.98 7.31 27.81
C SER A 106 -25.46 7.71 27.88
N LYS A 107 -26.09 8.07 26.76
CA LYS A 107 -27.52 8.42 26.72
C LYS A 107 -28.42 7.21 26.91
N THR A 108 -28.04 6.03 26.40
CA THR A 108 -28.83 4.81 26.58
C THR A 108 -28.77 4.29 28.03
N SER A 109 -27.65 4.47 28.74
CA SER A 109 -27.54 4.09 30.16
C SER A 109 -28.27 5.02 31.13
N SER A 110 -28.60 6.25 30.74
CA SER A 110 -29.39 7.19 31.56
C SER A 110 -30.91 7.10 31.31
N ALA A 111 -31.35 6.23 30.40
CA ALA A 111 -32.75 6.05 30.02
C ALA A 111 -33.34 4.70 30.51
N LEU A 112 -32.64 3.99 31.40
CA LEU A 112 -33.07 2.79 32.11
C LEU A 112 -33.20 3.08 33.61
#